data_AF-A0A497FLE9-F1
#
_entry.id   AF-A0A497FLE9-F1
#
_cell.length_a   1.000
_cell.length_b   1.000
_cell.length_c   1.000
_cell.angle_alpha   90.00
_cell.angle_beta   90.00
_cell.angle_gamma   90.00
#
_symmetry.space_group_name_H-M   'P 1'
#
loop_
_entity.id
_entity.type
_entity.pdbx_description
1 polymer ?
#
loop_
_entity_poly.entity_id
_entity_poly.type
_entity_poly.pdbx_seq_one_letter_code
_entity_poly.pdbx_strand_id
1 'polypeptide(L)'
;MLFIPDSRKLAIFTTLSLICVGGAIQSYAFIDDIPGIPKPPFYDLLKPFSIWPAWVLLIAPLHILSYILNLTYLLDYLPPLGGVKAPFFSVLYSYILSCWSIYVWDKWLKNDKLKILILLLGIVTAFLMNPPFLLTSLDEVSYIFSGFVLISIVMTLYAVALYGFVKLLFSLVYIFSRRLGSK
;
A
#
# COMPACT_ATOMS: atom_id res chain seq x y z
N MET A 1 -1.61 -7.19 20.82
CA MET A 1 -2.07 -5.78 20.76
C MET A 1 -1.90 -5.27 19.33
N LEU A 2 -2.91 -4.58 18.77
CA LEU A 2 -2.96 -4.24 17.34
C LEU A 2 -1.87 -3.23 16.94
N PHE A 3 -1.72 -2.13 17.67
CA PHE A 3 -0.83 -1.02 17.31
C PHE A 3 0.54 -1.01 18.00
N ILE A 4 0.85 -2.02 18.83
CA ILE A 4 2.18 -2.12 19.44
C ILE A 4 3.18 -2.53 18.36
N PRO A 5 4.31 -1.81 18.21
CA PRO A 5 5.32 -2.15 17.23
C PRO A 5 5.96 -3.51 17.54
N ASP A 6 6.13 -4.31 16.52
CA ASP A 6 6.96 -5.52 16.53
C ASP A 6 7.78 -5.56 15.24
N SER A 7 8.84 -6.37 15.21
CA SER A 7 9.77 -6.39 14.07
C SER A 7 9.10 -6.70 12.73
N ARG A 8 8.05 -7.53 12.71
CA ARG A 8 7.32 -7.87 11.48
C ARG A 8 6.49 -6.68 11.00
N LYS A 9 5.82 -5.99 11.92
CA LYS A 9 5.09 -4.74 11.61
C LYS A 9 6.04 -3.65 11.12
N LEU A 10 7.18 -3.48 11.77
CA LEU A 10 8.17 -2.49 11.37
C LEU A 10 8.75 -2.82 9.98
N ALA A 11 9.05 -4.08 9.69
CA ALA A 11 9.53 -4.48 8.37
C ALA A 11 8.54 -4.14 7.25
N ILE A 12 7.26 -4.52 7.41
CA ILE A 12 6.22 -4.19 6.41
C ILE A 12 6.02 -2.67 6.32
N PHE A 13 5.96 -1.99 7.46
CA PHE A 13 5.80 -0.54 7.52
C PHE A 13 6.93 0.20 6.80
N THR A 14 8.19 -0.20 7.02
CA THR A 14 9.34 0.39 6.34
C THR A 14 9.24 0.19 4.83
N THR A 15 8.93 -1.02 4.36
CA THR A 15 8.76 -1.29 2.93
C THR A 15 7.66 -0.42 2.31
N LEU A 16 6.49 -0.34 2.95
CA LEU A 16 5.40 0.49 2.46
C LEU A 16 5.71 1.98 2.54
N SER A 17 6.45 2.43 3.54
CA SER A 17 6.89 3.83 3.66
C SER A 17 7.84 4.22 2.53
N LEU A 18 8.74 3.31 2.13
CA LEU A 18 9.60 3.51 0.97
C LEU A 18 8.79 3.61 -0.33
N ILE A 19 7.74 2.79 -0.48
CA ILE A 19 6.78 2.91 -1.60
C ILE A 19 6.12 4.30 -1.56
N CYS A 20 5.64 4.75 -0.40
CA CYS A 20 4.99 6.04 -0.25
C CYS A 20 5.89 7.22 -0.63
N VAL A 21 7.11 7.26 -0.07
CA VAL A 21 8.07 8.33 -0.33
C VAL A 21 8.57 8.28 -1.78
N GLY A 22 8.91 7.09 -2.28
CA GLY A 22 9.38 6.93 -3.65
C GLY A 22 8.32 7.26 -4.70
N GLY A 23 7.08 6.84 -4.50
CA GLY A 23 5.97 7.19 -5.38
C GLY A 23 5.65 8.69 -5.40
N ALA A 24 5.71 9.35 -4.23
CA ALA A 24 5.58 10.80 -4.16
C ALA A 24 6.70 11.51 -4.94
N ILE A 25 7.95 11.09 -4.75
CA ILE A 25 9.10 11.64 -5.50
C ILE A 25 8.93 11.43 -7.01
N GLN A 26 8.52 10.23 -7.45
CA GLN A 26 8.33 9.93 -8.87
C GLN A 26 7.17 10.69 -9.51
N SER A 27 6.23 11.21 -8.72
CA SER A 27 5.20 12.11 -9.25
C SER A 27 5.76 13.42 -9.81
N TYR A 28 7.01 13.76 -9.49
CA TYR A 28 7.69 14.89 -10.12
C TYR A 28 7.82 14.74 -11.64
N ALA A 29 7.83 13.51 -12.17
CA ALA A 29 7.86 13.25 -13.61
C ALA A 29 6.67 13.85 -14.38
N PHE A 30 5.60 14.24 -13.69
CA PHE A 30 4.43 14.90 -14.30
C PHE A 30 4.52 16.43 -14.32
N ILE A 31 5.56 17.00 -13.70
CA ILE A 31 5.75 18.46 -13.55
C ILE A 31 7.22 18.88 -13.76
N ASP A 32 8.07 17.99 -14.29
CA ASP A 32 9.51 18.22 -14.43
C ASP A 32 9.87 19.12 -15.62
N ASP A 33 8.91 19.39 -16.50
CA ASP A 33 8.97 20.33 -17.61
C ASP A 33 8.65 21.78 -17.19
N ILE A 34 8.06 21.99 -16.00
CA ILE A 34 7.69 23.32 -15.51
C ILE A 34 8.91 24.07 -14.97
N PRO A 35 9.27 25.24 -15.55
CA PRO A 35 10.43 26.00 -15.10
C PRO A 35 10.34 26.46 -13.65
N GLY A 36 11.45 26.34 -12.91
CA GLY A 36 11.57 26.85 -11.54
C GLY A 36 11.05 25.91 -10.45
N ILE A 37 10.49 24.75 -10.79
CA ILE A 37 10.10 23.75 -9.79
C ILE A 37 11.33 22.94 -9.35
N PRO A 38 11.68 22.93 -8.05
CA PRO A 38 12.85 22.22 -7.57
C PRO A 38 12.66 20.70 -7.68
N LYS A 39 13.64 19.99 -8.25
CA LYS A 39 13.66 18.53 -8.29
C LYS A 39 13.67 17.95 -6.86
N PRO A 40 12.82 16.96 -6.53
CA PRO A 40 12.87 16.27 -5.24
C PRO A 40 14.19 15.53 -5.03
N PRO A 41 14.61 15.32 -3.77
CA PRO A 41 15.79 14.53 -3.46
C PRO A 41 15.64 13.08 -3.97
N PHE A 42 16.75 12.48 -4.40
CA PHE A 42 16.83 11.09 -4.90
C PHE A 42 15.99 10.76 -6.14
N TYR A 43 15.36 11.75 -6.82
CA TYR A 43 14.54 11.50 -8.01
C TYR A 43 15.29 10.71 -9.10
N ASP A 44 16.50 11.14 -9.46
CA ASP A 44 17.28 10.48 -10.51
C ASP A 44 17.72 9.05 -10.12
N LEU A 45 17.94 8.80 -8.82
CA LEU A 45 18.27 7.47 -8.30
C LEU A 45 17.06 6.52 -8.36
N LEU A 46 15.86 7.04 -8.10
CA LEU A 46 14.64 6.24 -8.06
C LEU A 46 14.02 6.02 -9.45
N LYS A 47 14.36 6.86 -10.44
CA LYS A 47 13.83 6.80 -11.81
C LYS A 47 13.86 5.41 -12.48
N PRO A 48 14.89 4.56 -12.29
CA PRO A 48 14.93 3.22 -12.89
C PRO A 48 13.92 2.21 -12.32
N PHE A 49 13.21 2.52 -11.23
CA PHE A 49 12.28 1.61 -10.57
C PHE A 49 10.82 2.03 -10.80
N SER A 50 9.88 1.10 -10.94
CA SER A 50 8.46 1.43 -11.10
C SER A 50 7.75 1.49 -9.74
N ILE A 51 8.01 2.53 -8.96
CA ILE A 51 7.47 2.69 -7.59
C ILE A 51 6.09 3.34 -7.63
N TRP A 52 5.91 4.32 -8.51
CA TRP A 52 4.70 5.14 -8.60
C TRP A 52 3.39 4.34 -8.73
N PRO A 53 3.28 3.31 -9.60
CA PRO A 53 2.03 2.55 -9.70
C PRO A 53 1.69 1.81 -8.40
N ALA A 54 2.68 1.22 -7.73
CA ALA A 54 2.47 0.55 -6.46
C ALA A 54 2.01 1.53 -5.37
N TRP A 55 2.59 2.74 -5.36
CA TRP A 55 2.15 3.80 -4.46
C TRP A 55 0.71 4.21 -4.72
N VAL A 56 0.33 4.51 -5.96
CA VAL A 56 -1.05 4.89 -6.33
C VAL A 56 -2.05 3.84 -5.86
N LEU A 57 -1.77 2.55 -6.06
CA LEU A 57 -2.62 1.47 -5.58
C LEU A 57 -2.69 1.45 -4.05
N LEU A 58 -1.55 1.61 -3.38
CA LEU A 58 -1.46 1.63 -1.92
C LEU A 58 -2.25 2.80 -1.28
N ILE A 59 -2.32 3.95 -1.93
CA ILE A 59 -3.03 5.13 -1.38
C ILE A 59 -4.46 5.26 -1.90
N ALA A 60 -4.88 4.48 -2.88
CA ALA A 60 -6.21 4.60 -3.48
C ALA A 60 -7.36 4.58 -2.44
N PRO A 61 -7.40 3.65 -1.45
CA PRO A 61 -8.45 3.65 -0.44
C PRO A 61 -8.44 4.92 0.42
N LEU A 62 -7.25 5.45 0.72
CA LEU A 62 -7.09 6.67 1.49
C LEU A 62 -7.61 7.89 0.71
N HIS A 63 -7.32 8.00 -0.58
CA HIS A 63 -7.84 9.07 -1.43
C HIS A 63 -9.35 9.00 -1.61
N ILE A 64 -9.90 7.81 -1.84
CA ILE A 64 -11.36 7.60 -1.92
C ILE A 64 -12.01 8.04 -0.62
N LEU A 65 -11.46 7.62 0.52
CA LEU A 65 -11.99 8.00 1.84
C LEU A 65 -11.85 9.51 2.08
N SER A 66 -10.71 10.11 1.72
CA SER A 66 -10.48 11.55 1.82
C SER A 66 -11.46 12.34 0.98
N TYR A 67 -11.81 11.86 -0.22
CA TYR A 67 -12.80 12.50 -1.08
C TYR A 67 -14.21 12.40 -0.47
N ILE A 68 -14.62 11.20 -0.02
CA ILE A 68 -15.93 10.98 0.63
C ILE A 68 -16.10 11.85 1.88
N LEU A 69 -15.03 12.04 2.66
CA LEU A 69 -15.05 12.83 3.90
C LEU A 69 -14.73 14.31 3.68
N ASN A 70 -14.53 14.77 2.45
CA ASN A 70 -14.14 16.15 2.10
C ASN A 70 -12.87 16.63 2.85
N LEU A 71 -11.84 15.78 2.91
CA LEU A 71 -10.57 16.03 3.61
C LEU A 71 -9.40 16.34 2.67
N THR A 72 -9.65 16.51 1.36
CA THR A 72 -8.60 16.74 0.36
C THR A 72 -7.78 18.01 0.62
N TYR A 73 -8.38 19.02 1.24
CA TYR A 73 -7.73 20.28 1.64
C TYR A 73 -6.56 20.07 2.61
N LEU A 74 -6.50 18.94 3.33
CA LEU A 74 -5.39 18.65 4.24
C LEU A 74 -4.05 18.48 3.51
N LEU A 75 -4.08 18.14 2.22
CA LEU A 75 -2.88 17.95 1.40
C LEU A 75 -2.11 19.28 1.20
N ASP A 76 -2.81 20.42 1.25
CA ASP A 76 -2.21 21.75 1.04
C ASP A 76 -1.24 22.13 2.15
N TYR A 77 -1.50 21.65 3.37
CA TYR A 77 -0.72 21.91 4.58
C TYR A 77 0.53 21.03 4.71
N LEU A 78 0.71 20.06 3.81
CA LEU A 78 1.87 19.18 3.87
C LEU A 78 3.15 19.94 3.47
N PRO A 79 4.28 19.65 4.14
CA PRO A 79 5.54 20.31 3.82
C PRO A 79 5.99 19.91 2.40
N PRO A 80 6.72 20.80 1.70
CA PRO A 80 7.28 20.50 0.39
C PRO A 80 8.43 19.48 0.51
N LEU A 81 8.61 18.70 -0.54
CA LEU A 81 9.70 17.75 -0.77
C LEU A 81 10.26 18.02 -2.17
N GLY A 82 10.83 19.22 -2.37
CA GLY A 82 11.06 19.76 -3.71
C GLY A 82 9.73 20.19 -4.34
N GLY A 83 9.52 19.80 -5.59
CA GLY A 83 8.32 20.12 -6.38
C GLY A 83 7.05 19.35 -6.00
N VAL A 84 7.16 18.38 -5.11
CA VAL A 84 6.05 17.53 -4.64
C VAL A 84 5.80 17.73 -3.15
N LYS A 85 4.67 17.26 -2.64
CA LYS A 85 4.33 17.29 -1.21
C LYS A 85 4.84 16.04 -0.49
N ALA A 86 5.25 16.19 0.78
CA ALA A 86 5.64 15.04 1.60
C ALA A 86 4.43 14.12 1.87
N PRO A 87 4.52 12.79 1.65
CA PRO A 87 3.37 11.88 1.71
C PRO A 87 3.04 11.42 3.14
N PHE A 88 2.88 12.36 4.07
CA PHE A 88 2.69 12.08 5.50
C PHE A 88 1.52 11.12 5.77
N PHE A 89 0.34 11.41 5.20
CA PHE A 89 -0.84 10.57 5.41
C PHE A 89 -0.69 9.18 4.77
N SER A 90 0.02 9.07 3.64
CA SER A 90 0.34 7.79 3.01
C SER A 90 1.24 6.95 3.92
N VAL A 91 2.25 7.57 4.54
CA VAL A 91 3.13 6.91 5.53
C VAL A 91 2.34 6.49 6.76
N LEU A 92 1.49 7.36 7.32
CA LEU A 92 0.64 7.00 8.45
C LEU A 92 -0.29 5.82 8.12
N TYR A 93 -0.93 5.86 6.95
CA TYR A 93 -1.79 4.78 6.46
C TYR A 93 -1.01 3.46 6.33
N SER A 94 0.23 3.51 5.86
CA SER A 94 1.07 2.32 5.74
C SER A 94 1.37 1.65 7.08
N TYR A 95 1.49 2.42 8.17
CA TYR A 95 1.64 1.87 9.51
C TYR A 95 0.38 1.14 9.98
N ILE A 96 -0.79 1.74 9.73
CA ILE A 96 -2.08 1.15 10.07
C ILE A 96 -2.27 -0.16 9.30
N LEU A 97 -2.01 -0.15 7.99
CA LEU A 97 -2.11 -1.33 7.14
C LEU A 97 -1.16 -2.44 7.62
N SER A 98 0.10 -2.10 7.92
CA SER A 98 1.07 -3.05 8.47
C SER A 98 0.59 -3.71 9.76
N CYS A 99 0.13 -2.90 10.73
CA CYS A 99 -0.40 -3.39 12.00
C CYS A 99 -1.60 -4.32 11.79
N TRP A 100 -2.51 -3.93 10.90
CA TRP A 100 -3.69 -4.71 10.56
C TRP A 100 -3.32 -6.04 9.91
N SER A 101 -2.45 -6.04 8.89
CA SER A 101 -2.06 -7.26 8.18
C SER A 101 -1.38 -8.27 9.10
N ILE A 102 -0.49 -7.84 10.00
CA ILE A 102 0.13 -8.75 10.99
C ILE A 102 -0.89 -9.28 11.99
N TYR A 103 -1.81 -8.44 12.47
CA TYR A 103 -2.88 -8.90 13.35
C TYR A 103 -3.76 -9.96 12.69
N VAL A 104 -4.17 -9.72 11.45
CA VAL A 104 -4.98 -10.67 10.67
C VAL A 104 -4.22 -11.97 10.45
N TRP A 105 -2.93 -11.86 10.13
CA TRP A 105 -2.04 -13.00 9.98
C TRP A 105 -2.03 -13.88 11.23
N ASP A 106 -1.72 -13.28 12.38
CA ASP A 106 -1.57 -13.99 13.64
C ASP A 106 -2.88 -14.58 14.17
N LYS A 107 -3.98 -13.84 14.00
CA LYS A 107 -5.28 -14.20 14.57
C LYS A 107 -6.03 -15.22 13.73
N TRP A 108 -6.00 -15.08 12.40
CA TRP A 108 -6.86 -15.86 11.51
C TRP A 108 -6.07 -16.62 10.44
N LEU A 109 -5.14 -15.97 9.75
CA LEU A 109 -4.62 -16.52 8.50
C LEU A 109 -3.53 -17.59 8.66
N LYS A 110 -2.64 -17.50 9.66
CA LYS A 110 -1.45 -18.37 9.79
C LYS A 110 -1.76 -19.87 9.75
N ASN A 111 -2.92 -20.26 10.29
CA ASN A 111 -3.38 -21.64 10.41
C ASN A 111 -4.59 -21.95 9.50
N ASP A 112 -5.04 -20.99 8.69
CA ASP A 112 -6.17 -21.19 7.79
C ASP A 112 -5.73 -21.94 6.53
N LYS A 113 -6.60 -22.81 6.01
CA LYS A 113 -6.39 -23.54 4.76
C LYS A 113 -6.31 -22.61 3.55
N LEU A 114 -6.96 -21.44 3.62
CA LEU A 114 -7.00 -20.44 2.56
C LEU A 114 -5.73 -19.58 2.49
N LYS A 115 -4.76 -19.75 3.41
CA LYS A 115 -3.55 -18.90 3.46
C LYS A 115 -2.81 -18.79 2.14
N ILE A 116 -2.62 -19.92 1.46
CA ILE A 116 -1.88 -19.96 0.18
C ILE A 116 -2.69 -19.25 -0.89
N LEU A 117 -4.01 -19.49 -0.95
CA LEU A 117 -4.88 -18.84 -1.92
C LEU A 117 -4.88 -17.31 -1.75
N ILE A 118 -4.95 -16.82 -0.52
CA ILE A 118 -4.96 -15.37 -0.22
C ILE A 118 -3.63 -14.72 -0.61
N LEU A 119 -2.51 -15.38 -0.34
CA LEU A 119 -1.19 -14.89 -0.78
C LEU A 119 -1.05 -14.91 -2.30
N LEU A 120 -1.50 -16.00 -2.95
CA LEU A 120 -1.48 -16.12 -4.41
C LEU A 120 -2.39 -15.10 -5.09
N LEU A 121 -3.54 -14.76 -4.50
CA LEU A 121 -4.44 -13.75 -5.04
C LEU A 121 -3.72 -12.40 -5.22
N GLY A 122 -2.90 -12.00 -4.25
CA GLY A 122 -2.09 -10.78 -4.35
C GLY A 122 -1.05 -10.84 -5.48
N ILE A 123 -0.37 -11.97 -5.63
CA ILE A 123 0.65 -12.17 -6.68
C ILE A 123 0.01 -12.23 -8.07
N VAL A 124 -1.09 -12.97 -8.22
CA VAL A 124 -1.80 -13.13 -9.49
C VAL A 124 -2.39 -11.78 -9.94
N THR A 125 -2.98 -11.02 -9.02
CA THR A 125 -3.48 -9.68 -9.37
C THR A 125 -2.33 -8.74 -9.79
N ALA A 126 -1.20 -8.77 -9.11
CA ALA A 126 -0.02 -8.01 -9.53
C ALA A 126 0.53 -8.45 -10.89
N PHE A 127 0.53 -9.74 -11.18
CA PHE A 127 0.93 -10.29 -12.48
C PHE A 127 0.03 -9.81 -13.62
N LEU A 128 -1.29 -9.71 -13.37
CA LEU A 128 -2.24 -9.17 -14.35
C LEU A 128 -2.05 -7.67 -14.59
N MET A 129 -1.64 -6.91 -13.56
CA MET A 129 -1.46 -5.45 -13.66
C MET A 129 -0.09 -5.05 -14.24
N ASN A 130 0.97 -5.81 -13.93
CA ASN A 130 2.32 -5.54 -14.39
C ASN A 130 3.05 -6.86 -14.68
N PRO A 131 2.77 -7.49 -15.83
CA PRO A 131 3.36 -8.77 -16.20
C PRO A 131 4.87 -8.65 -16.43
N PRO A 132 5.72 -9.37 -15.66
CA PRO A 132 7.17 -9.19 -15.70
C PRO A 132 7.84 -9.76 -16.95
N PHE A 133 7.09 -10.39 -17.85
CA PHE A 133 7.59 -11.01 -19.09
C PHE A 133 7.42 -10.12 -20.34
N LEU A 134 6.80 -8.94 -20.21
CA LEU A 134 6.76 -7.93 -21.28
C LEU A 134 8.11 -7.19 -21.43
N LEU A 135 9.22 -7.84 -21.11
CA LEU A 135 10.56 -7.27 -21.27
C LEU A 135 10.82 -7.02 -22.75
N THR A 136 10.78 -5.74 -23.14
CA THR A 136 11.11 -5.27 -24.49
C THR A 136 12.60 -5.00 -24.63
N SER A 137 13.27 -4.65 -23.53
CA SER A 137 14.70 -4.32 -23.47
C SER A 137 15.32 -4.67 -22.11
N LEU A 138 16.65 -4.82 -22.06
CA LEU A 138 17.38 -5.02 -20.81
C LEU A 138 17.36 -3.79 -19.89
N ASP A 139 17.25 -2.60 -20.49
CA ASP A 139 17.23 -1.31 -19.77
C ASP A 139 15.94 -1.14 -18.95
N GLU A 140 14.86 -1.82 -19.32
CA GLU A 140 13.57 -1.78 -18.62
C GLU A 140 13.41 -2.87 -17.56
N VAL A 141 14.36 -3.80 -17.43
CA VAL A 141 14.27 -4.94 -16.50
C VAL A 141 14.07 -4.48 -15.06
N SER A 142 14.86 -3.50 -14.60
CA SER A 142 14.74 -2.96 -13.24
C SER A 142 13.38 -2.31 -13.02
N TYR A 143 12.85 -1.60 -14.02
CA TYR A 143 11.57 -0.92 -13.94
C TYR A 143 10.41 -1.91 -13.85
N ILE A 144 10.34 -2.86 -14.80
CA ILE A 144 9.29 -3.87 -14.89
C ILE A 144 9.32 -4.78 -13.66
N PHE A 145 10.50 -5.30 -13.30
CA PHE A 145 10.62 -6.23 -12.17
C PHE A 145 10.29 -5.56 -10.84
N SER A 146 10.80 -4.35 -10.60
CA SER A 146 10.45 -3.61 -9.37
C SER A 146 8.96 -3.29 -9.29
N GLY A 147 8.34 -2.91 -10.42
CA GLY A 147 6.89 -2.68 -10.47
C GLY A 147 6.09 -3.92 -10.09
N PHE A 148 6.42 -5.08 -10.67
CA PHE A 148 5.79 -6.35 -10.32
C PHE A 148 5.94 -6.69 -8.83
N VAL A 149 7.15 -6.58 -8.27
CA VAL A 149 7.43 -6.90 -6.87
C VAL A 149 6.66 -5.96 -5.93
N LEU A 150 6.72 -4.64 -6.17
CA LEU A 150 6.09 -3.65 -5.30
C LEU A 150 4.56 -3.75 -5.36
N ILE A 151 3.97 -3.92 -6.54
CA ILE A 151 2.53 -4.16 -6.69
C ILE A 151 2.13 -5.47 -6.01
N SER A 152 2.93 -6.54 -6.15
CA SER A 152 2.67 -7.83 -5.47
C SER A 152 2.60 -7.69 -3.96
N ILE A 153 3.52 -6.90 -3.37
CA ILE A 153 3.51 -6.60 -1.93
C ILE A 153 2.21 -5.90 -1.53
N VAL A 154 1.84 -4.82 -2.23
CA VAL A 154 0.63 -4.03 -1.95
C VAL A 154 -0.63 -4.89 -2.07
N MET A 155 -0.78 -5.62 -3.17
CA MET A 155 -1.96 -6.44 -3.45
C MET A 155 -2.09 -7.62 -2.48
N THR A 156 -0.97 -8.22 -2.08
CA THR A 156 -0.97 -9.29 -1.06
C THR A 156 -1.44 -8.74 0.29
N LEU A 157 -0.95 -7.56 0.69
CA LEU A 157 -1.35 -6.93 1.95
C LEU A 157 -2.83 -6.54 1.93
N TYR A 158 -3.37 -6.11 0.79
CA TYR A 158 -4.80 -5.87 0.62
C TYR A 158 -5.63 -7.14 0.66
N ALA A 159 -5.19 -8.23 0.02
CA ALA A 159 -5.88 -9.52 0.12
C ALA A 159 -5.96 -10.00 1.58
N VAL A 160 -4.85 -9.89 2.32
CA VAL A 160 -4.80 -10.19 3.76
C VAL A 160 -5.74 -9.27 4.54
N ALA A 161 -5.65 -7.95 4.32
CA ALA A 161 -6.46 -6.96 5.02
C ALA A 161 -7.96 -7.17 4.81
N LEU A 162 -8.38 -7.47 3.58
CA LEU A 162 -9.77 -7.72 3.20
C LEU A 162 -10.29 -9.01 3.83
N TYR A 163 -9.51 -10.09 3.78
CA TYR A 163 -9.86 -11.34 4.47
C TYR A 163 -10.08 -11.11 5.97
N GLY A 164 -9.19 -10.36 6.60
CA GLY A 164 -9.33 -9.98 8.00
C GLY A 164 -10.59 -9.17 8.29
N PHE A 165 -10.93 -8.23 7.42
CA PHE A 165 -12.12 -7.40 7.55
C PHE A 165 -13.40 -8.25 7.46
N VAL A 166 -13.47 -9.17 6.51
CA VAL A 166 -14.57 -10.13 6.38
C VAL A 166 -14.70 -11.01 7.64
N LYS A 167 -13.59 -11.53 8.17
CA LYS A 167 -13.61 -12.32 9.42
C LYS A 167 -14.06 -11.50 10.63
N LEU A 168 -13.65 -10.24 10.71
CA LEU A 168 -14.10 -9.32 11.75
C LEU A 168 -15.62 -9.13 11.69
N LEU A 169 -16.17 -8.84 10.51
CA LEU A 169 -17.61 -8.67 10.30
C LEU A 169 -18.40 -9.92 10.71
N PHE A 170 -17.98 -11.10 10.26
CA PHE A 170 -18.64 -12.35 10.67
C PHE A 170 -18.60 -12.58 12.18
N SER A 171 -17.48 -12.26 12.83
CA SER A 171 -17.34 -12.37 14.28
C SER A 171 -18.30 -11.42 15.01
N LEU A 172 -18.45 -10.19 14.52
CA LEU A 172 -19.38 -9.21 15.08
C LEU A 172 -20.83 -9.67 14.93
N VAL A 173 -21.22 -10.10 13.71
CA VAL A 173 -22.58 -10.61 13.44
C VAL A 173 -22.93 -11.78 14.36
N TYR A 174 -22.00 -12.71 14.55
CA TYR A 174 -22.19 -13.85 15.46
C TYR A 174 -22.37 -13.43 16.93
N ILE A 175 -21.60 -12.43 17.39
CA ILE A 175 -21.74 -11.89 18.76
C ILE A 175 -23.11 -11.21 18.94
N PHE A 176 -23.54 -10.42 17.95
CA PHE A 176 -24.84 -9.75 17.99
C PHE A 176 -26.00 -10.74 17.95
N SER A 177 -25.96 -11.76 17.09
CA SER A 177 -27.02 -12.77 17.01
C SER A 177 -27.15 -13.56 18.31
N ARG A 178 -26.04 -13.91 18.96
CA ARG A 178 -26.06 -14.61 20.25
C ARG A 178 -26.59 -13.75 21.40
N ARG A 179 -26.35 -12.43 21.37
CA ARG A 179 -26.92 -11.49 22.35
C ARG A 179 -28.42 -11.26 22.15
N LEU A 180 -28.90 -11.29 20.91
CA LEU A 180 -30.32 -11.09 20.58
C LEU A 180 -31.16 -12.36 20.79
N GLY A 181 -30.59 -13.55 20.54
CA GLY A 181 -31.25 -14.84 20.76
C GLY A 181 -31.17 -15.38 22.19
N SER A 182 -30.57 -14.64 23.13
CA SER A 182 -30.51 -14.96 24.57
C SER A 182 -31.63 -14.23 25.35
N LYS A 183 -32.85 -14.25 24.82
CA LYS A 183 -34.07 -13.85 25.53
C LYS A 183 -34.96 -15.06 25.75
#